data_AF-A0A941HLA6-F1
#
_entry.id   AF-A0A941HLA6-F1
#
_cell.length_a   1.000
_cell.length_b   1.000
_cell.length_c   1.000
_cell.angle_alpha   90.00
_cell.angle_beta   90.00
_cell.angle_gamma   90.00
#
_symmetry.space_group_name_H-M   'P 1'
#
loop_
_entity.id
_entity.type
_entity.pdbx_description
1 polymer ?
#
loop_
_entity_poly.entity_id
_entity_poly.type
_entity_poly.pdbx_seq_one_letter_code
_entity_poly.pdbx_strand_id
1 'polypeptide(L)'
;MKANVYILIVMIALFAGCKLNSQDRLIRNFVENAILKEDVSNLSAYLALSNRITNKAGYQEFFEKNFKSIKDSMGKGCEAKYTIKDYKSAESMNLEDFNRYKQNYVAFENVYFVVCGKKIILPVITENNKIISFQTGIVKKKDQDLAPYLLN
;
A
#
# COMPACT_ATOMS: atom_id res chain seq x y z
N MET A 1 11.98 -1.80 -40.78
CA MET A 1 12.36 -1.75 -39.33
C MET A 1 11.50 -0.85 -38.45
N LYS A 2 10.47 -0.13 -38.93
CA LYS A 2 9.62 0.73 -38.07
C LYS A 2 8.50 -0.06 -37.34
N ALA A 3 7.94 -1.10 -37.95
CA ALA A 3 6.86 -1.90 -37.36
C ALA A 3 7.25 -2.63 -36.05
N ASN A 4 8.49 -3.11 -35.94
CA ASN A 4 8.95 -3.82 -34.73
C ASN A 4 9.05 -2.91 -33.49
N VAL A 5 9.25 -1.60 -33.66
CA VAL A 5 9.33 -0.65 -32.54
C VAL A 5 7.93 -0.32 -32.00
N TYR A 6 6.93 -0.17 -32.87
CA TYR A 6 5.55 0.08 -32.44
C TYR A 6 4.96 -1.10 -31.67
N ILE A 7 5.21 -2.34 -32.11
CA ILE A 7 4.75 -3.55 -31.41
C ILE A 7 5.37 -3.65 -30.01
N LEU A 8 6.66 -3.31 -29.89
CA LEU A 8 7.37 -3.29 -28.61
C LEU A 8 6.79 -2.24 -27.64
N ILE A 9 6.51 -1.03 -28.13
CA ILE A 9 5.92 0.05 -27.32
C ILE A 9 4.51 -0.32 -26.84
N VAL A 10 3.68 -0.90 -27.71
CA VAL A 10 2.32 -1.35 -27.34
C VAL A 10 2.38 -2.47 -26.30
N MET A 11 3.29 -3.44 -26.45
CA MET A 11 3.48 -4.48 -25.44
C MET A 11 3.93 -3.92 -24.09
N ILE A 12 4.91 -3.01 -24.06
CA ILE A 12 5.38 -2.38 -22.81
C ILE A 12 4.24 -1.61 -22.13
N ALA A 13 3.42 -0.89 -22.89
CA ALA A 13 2.26 -0.17 -22.36
C ALA A 13 1.20 -1.14 -21.77
N LEU A 14 0.95 -2.28 -22.42
CA LEU A 14 0.03 -3.31 -21.93
C LEU A 14 0.54 -3.98 -20.64
N PHE A 15 1.84 -4.27 -20.56
CA PHE A 15 2.45 -4.84 -19.35
C PHE A 15 2.45 -3.84 -18.17
N ALA A 16 2.69 -2.56 -18.43
CA ALA A 16 2.61 -1.51 -17.41
C ALA A 16 1.18 -1.35 -16.86
N GLY A 17 0.16 -1.38 -17.74
CA GLY A 17 -1.24 -1.33 -17.34
C GLY A 17 -1.71 -2.55 -16.53
N CYS A 18 -1.26 -3.76 -16.89
CA CYS A 18 -1.55 -4.98 -16.14
C CYS A 18 -0.96 -4.97 -14.72
N LYS A 19 0.30 -4.51 -14.57
CA LYS A 19 0.95 -4.42 -13.26
C LYS A 19 0.20 -3.44 -12.34
N LEU A 20 -0.19 -2.28 -12.85
CA LEU A 20 -0.93 -1.26 -12.09
C LEU A 20 -2.31 -1.79 -11.63
N ASN A 21 -3.06 -2.46 -12.52
CA ASN A 21 -4.36 -3.06 -12.19
C ASN A 21 -4.26 -4.18 -11.13
N SER A 22 -3.18 -4.96 -11.15
CA SER A 22 -2.96 -5.99 -10.13
C SER A 22 -2.69 -5.38 -8.75
N GLN A 23 -1.88 -4.32 -8.67
CA GLN A 23 -1.55 -3.68 -7.40
C GLN A 23 -2.73 -2.87 -6.85
N ASP A 24 -3.48 -2.16 -7.70
CA ASP A 24 -4.73 -1.48 -7.28
C ASP A 24 -5.69 -2.48 -6.64
N ARG A 25 -5.92 -3.63 -7.28
CA ARG A 25 -6.79 -4.68 -6.75
C ARG A 25 -6.30 -5.25 -5.43
N LEU A 26 -5.00 -5.51 -5.29
CA LEU A 26 -4.41 -5.98 -4.04
C LEU A 26 -4.68 -4.99 -2.89
N ILE A 27 -4.37 -3.71 -3.12
CA ILE A 27 -4.51 -2.65 -2.11
C ILE A 27 -5.97 -2.40 -1.79
N ARG A 28 -6.85 -2.38 -2.81
CA ARG A 28 -8.29 -2.23 -2.65
C ARG A 28 -8.89 -3.35 -1.80
N ASN A 29 -8.55 -4.60 -2.13
CA ASN A 29 -9.03 -5.76 -1.35
C ASN A 29 -8.53 -5.70 0.09
N PHE A 30 -7.28 -5.26 0.32
CA PHE A 30 -6.74 -5.06 1.66
C PHE A 30 -7.50 -3.98 2.43
N VAL A 31 -7.76 -2.82 1.82
CA VAL A 31 -8.52 -1.73 2.44
C VAL A 31 -9.95 -2.19 2.75
N GLU A 32 -10.65 -2.79 1.79
CA GLU A 32 -12.07 -3.13 1.92
C GLU A 32 -12.32 -4.33 2.82
N ASN A 33 -11.44 -5.34 2.79
CA ASN A 33 -11.68 -6.59 3.53
C ASN A 33 -10.92 -6.67 4.84
N ALA A 34 -9.79 -5.97 5.00
CA ALA A 34 -9.04 -5.98 6.26
C ALA A 34 -9.27 -4.68 7.03
N ILE A 35 -8.96 -3.51 6.44
CA ILE A 35 -8.99 -2.24 7.18
C ILE A 35 -10.42 -1.80 7.53
N LEU A 36 -11.32 -1.67 6.55
CA LEU A 36 -12.67 -1.14 6.76
C LEU A 36 -13.54 -2.09 7.61
N LYS A 37 -13.30 -3.40 7.50
CA LYS A 37 -13.97 -4.42 8.31
C LYS A 37 -13.28 -4.70 9.64
N GLU A 38 -12.10 -4.12 9.87
CA GLU A 38 -11.26 -4.41 11.03
C GLU A 38 -10.98 -5.93 11.18
N ASP A 39 -10.89 -6.66 10.05
CA ASP A 39 -10.73 -8.12 10.00
C ASP A 39 -9.26 -8.53 9.82
N VAL A 40 -8.74 -9.25 10.82
CA VAL A 40 -7.36 -9.74 10.87
C VAL A 40 -7.24 -11.25 10.66
N SER A 41 -8.33 -11.94 10.31
CA SER A 41 -8.36 -13.40 10.16
C SER A 41 -7.50 -13.91 9.00
N ASN A 42 -7.36 -13.10 7.93
CA ASN A 42 -6.68 -13.52 6.69
C ASN A 42 -5.65 -12.49 6.20
N LEU A 43 -4.83 -11.95 7.11
CA LEU A 43 -3.79 -10.96 6.76
C LEU A 43 -2.76 -11.49 5.76
N SER A 44 -2.46 -12.78 5.79
CA SER A 44 -1.49 -13.42 4.89
C SER A 44 -1.91 -13.39 3.42
N ALA A 45 -3.21 -13.19 3.11
CA ALA A 45 -3.68 -12.98 1.76
C ALA A 45 -3.12 -11.68 1.14
N TYR A 46 -2.88 -10.66 1.97
CA TYR A 46 -2.48 -9.32 1.53
C TYR A 46 -1.03 -8.99 1.90
N LEU A 47 -0.63 -9.32 3.12
CA LEU A 47 0.62 -8.89 3.74
C LEU A 47 1.71 -9.96 3.62
N ALA A 48 2.95 -9.53 3.43
CA ALA A 48 4.13 -10.39 3.57
C ALA A 48 4.55 -10.49 5.05
N LEU A 49 3.81 -11.29 5.84
CA LEU A 49 4.14 -11.48 7.27
C LEU A 49 5.09 -12.66 7.45
N SER A 50 6.14 -12.47 8.25
CA SER A 50 7.01 -13.58 8.68
C SER A 50 6.38 -14.33 9.85
N ASN A 51 6.76 -15.60 10.02
CA ASN A 51 6.34 -16.41 11.17
C ASN A 51 6.74 -15.77 12.51
N ARG A 52 7.79 -14.94 12.53
CA ARG A 52 8.22 -14.19 13.73
C ARG A 52 7.17 -13.18 14.19
N ILE A 53 6.35 -12.64 13.29
CA ILE A 53 5.26 -11.72 13.63
C ILE A 53 4.04 -12.52 14.07
N THR A 54 3.61 -13.50 13.27
CA THR A 54 2.36 -14.25 13.52
C THR A 54 2.42 -15.11 14.78
N ASN A 55 3.62 -15.44 15.25
CA ASN A 55 3.81 -16.20 16.49
C ASN A 55 3.89 -15.31 17.74
N LYS A 56 3.88 -13.97 17.61
CA LYS A 56 3.85 -13.07 18.78
C LYS A 56 2.45 -12.99 19.37
N ALA A 57 2.34 -13.12 20.69
CA ALA A 57 1.11 -12.81 21.40
C ALA A 57 0.68 -11.36 21.10
N GLY A 58 -0.62 -11.14 20.88
CA GLY A 58 -1.19 -9.81 20.60
C GLY A 58 -0.96 -9.27 19.19
N TYR A 59 -0.38 -10.04 18.25
CA TYR A 59 -0.17 -9.53 16.88
C TYR A 59 -1.48 -9.14 16.19
N GLN A 60 -2.55 -9.91 16.39
CA GLN A 60 -3.88 -9.63 15.82
C GLN A 60 -4.46 -8.34 16.40
N GLU A 61 -4.45 -8.19 17.72
CA GLU A 61 -4.91 -6.98 18.42
C GLU A 61 -4.14 -5.73 17.96
N PHE A 62 -2.84 -5.86 17.71
CA PHE A 62 -2.04 -4.79 17.12
C PHE A 62 -2.58 -4.36 15.75
N PHE A 63 -2.85 -5.31 14.85
CA PHE A 63 -3.41 -4.98 13.54
C PHE A 63 -4.82 -4.41 13.64
N GLU A 64 -5.69 -4.96 14.48
CA GLU A 64 -7.04 -4.43 14.72
C GLU A 64 -7.00 -2.97 15.19
N LYS A 65 -6.15 -2.63 16.17
CA LYS A 65 -5.97 -1.26 16.65
C LYS A 65 -5.49 -0.31 15.56
N ASN A 66 -4.54 -0.76 14.72
CA ASN A 66 -4.05 0.04 13.60
C ASN A 66 -5.13 0.20 12.52
N PHE A 67 -5.87 -0.85 12.18
CA PHE A 67 -6.95 -0.80 11.19
C PHE A 67 -8.06 0.14 11.63
N LYS A 68 -8.45 0.08 12.91
CA LYS A 68 -9.36 1.03 13.52
C LYS A 68 -8.87 2.47 13.34
N SER A 69 -7.63 2.75 13.72
CA SER A 69 -7.04 4.09 13.58
C SER A 69 -7.01 4.59 12.14
N ILE A 70 -6.69 3.72 11.18
CA ILE A 70 -6.69 4.06 9.75
C ILE A 70 -8.13 4.34 9.27
N LYS A 71 -9.09 3.46 9.60
CA LYS A 71 -10.51 3.61 9.27
C LYS A 71 -11.08 4.91 9.83
N ASP A 72 -10.82 5.20 11.10
CA ASP A 72 -11.22 6.45 11.74
C ASP A 72 -10.60 7.68 11.04
N SER A 73 -9.37 7.56 10.54
CA SER A 73 -8.68 8.62 9.78
C SER A 73 -9.23 8.80 8.36
N MET A 74 -9.82 7.77 7.75
CA MET A 74 -10.52 7.90 6.46
C MET A 74 -11.73 8.82 6.63
N GLY A 75 -12.48 8.70 7.73
CA GLY A 75 -13.67 9.51 7.98
C GLY A 75 -14.85 9.20 7.05
N LYS A 76 -16.00 9.83 7.32
CA LYS A 76 -17.25 9.55 6.59
C LYS A 76 -17.13 9.94 5.12
N GLY A 77 -17.44 9.00 4.23
CA GLY A 77 -17.44 9.18 2.77
C GLY A 77 -16.19 8.67 2.07
N CYS A 78 -15.02 8.73 2.72
CA CYS A 78 -13.78 8.16 2.16
C CYS A 78 -13.78 6.63 2.16
N GLU A 79 -14.55 5.99 3.06
CA GLU A 79 -14.75 4.53 3.07
C GLU A 79 -15.29 4.01 1.73
N ALA A 80 -16.09 4.82 1.03
CA ALA A 80 -16.67 4.47 -0.26
C ALA A 80 -16.03 5.22 -1.45
N LYS A 81 -15.29 6.30 -1.21
CA LYS A 81 -14.79 7.22 -2.24
C LYS A 81 -13.31 7.56 -2.03
N TYR A 82 -12.45 6.56 -2.14
CA TYR A 82 -11.00 6.73 -2.20
C TYR A 82 -10.45 6.30 -3.56
N THR A 83 -9.26 6.79 -3.88
CA THR A 83 -8.50 6.38 -5.07
C THR A 83 -7.15 5.84 -4.64
N ILE A 84 -6.59 4.91 -5.41
CA ILE A 84 -5.22 4.44 -5.23
C ILE A 84 -4.38 5.07 -6.32
N LYS A 85 -3.25 5.67 -5.94
CA LYS A 85 -2.34 6.36 -6.84
C LYS A 85 -0.94 5.84 -6.63
N ASP A 86 -0.22 5.55 -7.71
CA ASP A 86 1.21 5.33 -7.61
C ASP A 86 1.93 6.64 -7.22
N TYR A 87 3.21 6.53 -6.89
CA TYR A 87 4.00 7.67 -6.44
C TYR A 87 3.98 8.84 -7.44
N LYS A 88 4.19 8.57 -8.74
CA LYS A 88 4.26 9.62 -9.77
C LYS A 88 2.91 10.31 -9.95
N SER A 89 1.82 9.54 -9.96
CA SER A 89 0.47 10.08 -10.06
C SER A 89 0.13 10.91 -8.83
N ALA A 90 0.49 10.45 -7.62
CA ALA A 90 0.28 11.20 -6.40
C ALA A 90 1.14 12.48 -6.34
N GLU A 91 2.38 12.46 -6.83
CA GLU A 91 3.23 13.67 -6.93
C GLU A 91 2.62 14.73 -7.84
N SER A 92 1.95 14.31 -8.92
CA SER A 92 1.25 15.22 -9.84
C SER A 92 -0.07 15.78 -9.28
N MET A 93 -0.58 15.17 -8.21
CA MET A 93 -1.75 15.65 -7.49
C MET A 93 -1.24 16.57 -6.38
N ASN A 94 -1.67 17.83 -6.35
CA ASN A 94 -1.30 18.79 -5.32
C ASN A 94 -1.92 18.41 -3.94
N LEU A 95 -1.43 17.31 -3.36
CA LEU A 95 -1.88 16.70 -2.11
C LEU A 95 -1.20 17.39 -0.93
N GLU A 96 -1.97 17.68 0.11
CA GLU A 96 -1.53 18.51 1.25
C GLU A 96 -0.31 17.92 1.97
N ASP A 97 -0.28 16.60 2.11
CA ASP A 97 0.73 15.90 2.93
C ASP A 97 1.85 15.24 2.10
N PHE A 98 1.87 15.38 0.77
CA PHE A 98 2.78 14.62 -0.10
C PHE A 98 4.26 14.84 0.24
N ASN A 99 4.63 16.06 0.62
CA ASN A 99 6.00 16.40 0.99
C ASN A 99 6.56 15.56 2.15
N ARG A 100 5.70 15.16 3.11
CA ARG A 100 6.08 14.29 4.23
C ARG A 100 6.48 12.89 3.76
N TYR A 101 5.83 12.42 2.70
CA TYR A 101 6.09 11.10 2.11
C TYR A 101 7.24 11.16 1.10
N LYS A 102 7.45 12.29 0.42
CA LYS A 102 8.53 12.46 -0.56
C LYS A 102 9.90 12.05 -0.03
N GLN A 103 10.25 12.49 1.18
CA GLN A 103 11.56 12.21 1.81
C GLN A 103 11.77 10.71 2.12
N ASN A 104 10.72 10.02 2.54
CA ASN A 104 10.82 8.64 3.05
C ASN A 104 10.55 7.58 1.99
N TYR A 105 9.82 7.92 0.92
CA TYR A 105 9.30 6.95 -0.03
C TYR A 105 9.93 7.01 -1.42
N VAL A 106 10.72 8.04 -1.74
CA VAL A 106 11.37 8.21 -3.07
C VAL A 106 12.33 7.06 -3.42
N ALA A 107 12.89 6.38 -2.42
CA ALA A 107 13.84 5.29 -2.60
C ALA A 107 13.17 3.93 -2.91
N PHE A 108 11.84 3.85 -2.90
CA PHE A 108 11.11 2.59 -3.09
C PHE A 108 10.44 2.55 -4.47
N GLU A 109 10.58 1.43 -5.17
CA GLU A 109 10.08 1.29 -6.54
C GLU A 109 8.55 1.20 -6.64
N ASN A 110 7.90 0.54 -5.69
CA ASN A 110 6.47 0.20 -5.76
C ASN A 110 5.71 0.84 -4.58
N VAL A 111 5.63 2.18 -4.59
CA VAL A 111 4.88 2.96 -3.59
C VAL A 111 3.54 3.40 -4.17
N TYR A 112 2.51 3.20 -3.37
CA TYR A 112 1.13 3.55 -3.65
C TYR A 112 0.55 4.34 -2.49
N PHE A 113 -0.44 5.17 -2.78
CA PHE A 113 -1.13 6.01 -1.82
C PHE A 113 -2.63 5.79 -1.96
N VAL A 114 -3.29 5.43 -0.86
CA VAL A 114 -4.73 5.54 -0.72
C VAL A 114 -5.04 6.99 -0.43
N VAL A 115 -5.69 7.65 -1.38
CA VAL A 115 -5.98 9.09 -1.36
C VAL A 115 -7.49 9.30 -1.23
N CYS A 116 -7.87 10.16 -0.30
CA CYS A 116 -9.22 10.69 -0.22
C CYS A 116 -9.19 12.23 -0.30
N GLY A 117 -9.89 12.79 -1.28
CA GLY A 117 -9.82 14.22 -1.56
C GLY A 117 -8.38 14.66 -1.87
N LYS A 118 -7.83 15.58 -1.05
CA LYS A 118 -6.44 16.06 -1.15
C LYS A 118 -5.48 15.41 -0.12
N LYS A 119 -5.95 14.40 0.61
CA LYS A 119 -5.21 13.80 1.72
C LYS A 119 -4.78 12.38 1.40
N ILE A 120 -3.56 12.05 1.82
CA ILE A 120 -3.04 10.69 1.81
C ILE A 120 -3.47 10.03 3.11
N ILE A 121 -4.30 8.99 3.02
CA ILE A 121 -4.74 8.25 4.19
C ILE A 121 -3.74 7.15 4.53
N LEU A 122 -3.30 6.41 3.50
CA LEU A 122 -2.46 5.23 3.70
C LEU A 122 -1.38 5.16 2.62
N PRO A 123 -0.09 5.37 2.97
CA PRO A 123 1.00 4.95 2.10
C PRO A 123 1.11 3.42 2.16
N VAL A 124 1.37 2.79 1.02
CA VAL A 124 1.50 1.34 0.88
C VAL A 124 2.71 1.03 0.00
N ILE A 125 3.56 0.11 0.44
CA ILE A 125 4.68 -0.42 -0.36
C ILE A 125 4.37 -1.87 -0.68
N THR A 126 4.52 -2.24 -1.95
CA THR A 126 4.27 -3.59 -2.43
C THR A 126 5.52 -4.24 -3.01
N GLU A 127 5.58 -5.56 -2.93
CA GLU A 127 6.63 -6.37 -3.54
C GLU A 127 6.09 -7.78 -3.77
N ASN A 128 6.39 -8.41 -4.90
CA ASN A 128 5.95 -9.78 -5.21
C ASN A 128 4.45 -10.03 -4.98
N ASN A 129 3.61 -9.05 -5.36
CA ASN A 129 2.15 -9.10 -5.18
C ASN A 129 1.69 -9.23 -3.71
N LYS A 130 2.49 -8.71 -2.78
CA LYS A 130 2.17 -8.57 -1.36
C LYS A 130 2.47 -7.16 -0.89
N ILE A 131 1.74 -6.73 0.14
CA ILE A 131 2.03 -5.50 0.88
C ILE A 131 3.12 -5.82 1.90
N ILE A 132 4.26 -5.15 1.76
CA ILE A 132 5.40 -5.30 2.67
C ILE A 132 5.44 -4.20 3.74
N SER A 133 4.72 -3.10 3.51
CA SER A 133 4.62 -1.97 4.42
C SER A 133 3.35 -1.20 4.14
N PHE A 134 2.70 -0.74 5.20
CA PHE A 134 1.64 0.25 5.13
C PHE A 134 1.78 1.18 6.34
N GLN A 135 1.51 2.48 6.15
CA GLN A 135 1.72 3.55 7.15
C GLN A 135 3.21 3.82 7.48
N THR A 136 3.54 5.04 7.91
CA THR A 136 4.93 5.50 8.17
C THR A 136 5.67 4.77 9.30
N GLY A 137 5.01 3.83 9.99
CA GLY A 137 5.59 3.04 11.08
C GLY A 137 6.12 1.66 10.68
N ILE A 138 5.88 1.18 9.45
CA ILE A 138 6.35 -0.16 9.04
C ILE A 138 7.37 0.05 7.93
N VAL A 139 8.67 -0.06 8.23
CA VAL A 139 9.74 0.11 7.21
C VAL A 139 10.46 -1.22 7.01
N LYS A 140 10.55 -1.68 5.76
CA LYS A 140 11.40 -2.81 5.37
C LYS A 140 12.87 -2.43 5.59
N LYS A 141 13.60 -3.18 6.43
CA LYS A 141 15.07 -3.20 6.36
C LYS A 141 15.48 -4.12 5.20
N LYS A 142 16.42 -3.66 4.39
CA LYS A 142 16.83 -4.28 3.12
C LYS A 142 17.33 -5.74 3.27
N ASP A 143 17.69 -6.18 4.47
CA ASP A 143 18.36 -7.48 4.71
C ASP A 143 17.87 -8.25 5.96
N GLN A 144 16.72 -7.89 6.55
CA GLN A 144 16.17 -8.58 7.74
C GLN A 144 14.63 -8.65 7.68
N ASP A 145 14.06 -9.74 8.22
CA ASP A 145 12.61 -9.95 8.33
C ASP A 145 11.91 -8.68 8.81
N LEU A 146 10.79 -8.36 8.14
CA LEU A 146 9.85 -7.31 8.55
C LEU A 146 9.55 -7.50 10.04
N ALA A 147 9.96 -6.52 10.85
CA ALA A 147 9.31 -6.26 12.11
C ALA A 147 8.41 -5.04 11.84
N PRO A 148 7.08 -5.09 12.05
CA PRO A 148 6.40 -3.86 12.41
C PRO A 148 7.26 -3.20 13.51
N TYR A 149 7.47 -1.89 13.47
CA TYR A 149 7.85 -1.20 14.70
C TYR A 149 6.68 -1.43 15.66
N LEU A 150 6.72 -2.55 16.38
CA LEU A 150 6.16 -2.66 17.70
C LEU A 150 7.00 -1.63 18.45
N LEU A 151 6.47 -0.41 18.55
CA LEU A 151 6.93 0.52 19.56
C LEU A 151 6.98 -0.30 20.86
N ASN A 152 8.19 -0.55 21.36
CA ASN A 152 8.35 -0.92 22.77
C ASN A 152 7.73 0.19 23.61
#